data_AF-A4BNW1-F1
#
_entry.id   AF-A4BNW1-F1
#
_cell.length_a   1.000
_cell.length_b   1.000
_cell.length_c   1.000
_cell.angle_alpha   90.00
_cell.angle_beta   90.00
_cell.angle_gamma   90.00
#
_symmetry.space_group_name_H-M   'P 1'
#
loop_
_entity.id
_entity.type
_entity.pdbx_description
1 polymer ?
#
loop_
_entity_poly.entity_id
_entity_poly.type
_entity_poly.pdbx_seq_one_letter_code
_entity_poly.pdbx_strand_id
1 'polypeptide(L)'
;MGKASRGKRRNITRDDDQALRLAAEIILDPRLIETFQSIKLHEKLESFRSEDFVTEAVPLLEHSHKAPQAQDEKTAEFTSGPHHQTPASWAAGLHKGLRNRPFRDRLNATIEAGRQALRRESDFEHHTDRFDLDDSTRAQAEHAYSATRERLLAEPAAPGWLTLAMACIARTIATNAHERFAGESWDELTSFMYELERDFLGAAGEALANKLVEFDHIFYEDRLPEIVGSRMPFGLAELACNMADSSLFKPSSQP
;
A
#
# COMPACT_ATOMS: atom_id res chain seq x y z
N MET A 1 2.87 -41.35 11.96
CA MET A 1 3.73 -40.17 11.72
C MET A 1 3.49 -39.67 10.30
N GLY A 2 2.57 -38.72 10.11
CA GLY A 2 2.24 -38.16 8.79
C GLY A 2 3.24 -37.06 8.42
N LYS A 3 3.92 -37.21 7.28
CA LYS A 3 4.83 -36.20 6.72
C LYS A 3 4.04 -34.92 6.47
N ALA A 4 4.38 -33.85 7.19
CA ALA A 4 3.89 -32.51 6.91
C ALA A 4 4.20 -32.19 5.44
N SER A 5 3.15 -31.94 4.67
CA SER A 5 3.24 -31.44 3.31
C SER A 5 4.04 -30.13 3.36
N ARG A 6 5.28 -30.17 2.87
CA ARG A 6 6.09 -28.97 2.60
C ARG A 6 5.27 -28.10 1.65
N GLY A 7 4.67 -27.04 2.19
CA GLY A 7 3.90 -26.08 1.41
C GLY A 7 4.75 -25.58 0.24
N LYS A 8 4.33 -25.91 -0.99
CA LYS A 8 4.97 -25.39 -2.21
C LYS A 8 4.94 -23.87 -2.13
N ARG A 9 6.11 -23.23 -2.08
CA ARG A 9 6.23 -21.79 -2.33
C ARG A 9 5.64 -21.51 -3.71
N ARG A 10 4.64 -20.63 -3.80
CA ARG A 10 4.07 -20.18 -5.09
C ARG A 10 5.14 -19.42 -5.85
N ASN A 11 5.29 -19.70 -7.14
CA ASN A 11 6.08 -18.88 -8.03
C ASN A 11 5.30 -17.59 -8.34
N ILE A 12 5.97 -16.45 -8.21
CA ILE A 12 5.45 -15.15 -8.67
C ILE A 12 5.24 -15.25 -10.18
N THR A 13 4.04 -14.92 -10.63
CA THR A 13 3.66 -14.96 -12.05
C THR A 13 4.10 -13.68 -12.76
N ARG A 14 4.09 -13.69 -14.09
CA ARG A 14 4.33 -12.48 -14.89
C ARG A 14 3.29 -11.40 -14.58
N ASP A 15 2.05 -11.81 -14.32
CA ASP A 15 0.95 -10.90 -13.99
C ASP A 15 1.12 -10.26 -12.62
N ASP A 16 1.62 -11.01 -11.62
CA ASP A 16 1.97 -10.46 -10.31
C ASP A 16 3.10 -9.41 -10.42
N ASP A 17 4.15 -9.67 -11.23
CA ASP A 17 5.26 -8.72 -11.47
C ASP A 17 4.75 -7.46 -12.18
N GLN A 18 3.94 -7.62 -13.22
CA GLN A 18 3.33 -6.49 -13.92
C GLN A 18 2.46 -5.67 -12.98
N ALA A 19 1.61 -6.31 -12.17
CA ALA A 19 0.75 -5.63 -11.22
C ALA A 19 1.52 -4.79 -10.20
N LEU A 20 2.62 -5.34 -9.67
CA LEU A 20 3.46 -4.65 -8.69
C LEU A 20 4.24 -3.49 -9.31
N ARG A 21 4.70 -3.61 -10.56
CA ARG A 21 5.32 -2.49 -11.28
C ARG A 21 4.34 -1.34 -11.49
N LEU A 22 3.13 -1.65 -11.96
CA LEU A 22 2.05 -0.67 -12.12
C LEU A 22 1.68 -0.02 -10.78
N ALA A 23 1.63 -0.81 -9.70
CA ALA A 23 1.38 -0.29 -8.36
C ALA A 23 2.51 0.67 -7.93
N ALA A 24 3.76 0.30 -8.18
CA ALA A 24 4.91 1.12 -7.84
C ALA A 24 4.93 2.45 -8.62
N GLU A 25 4.55 2.44 -9.89
CA GLU A 25 4.41 3.66 -10.69
C GLU A 25 3.38 4.63 -10.09
N ILE A 26 2.28 4.11 -9.53
CA ILE A 26 1.26 4.93 -8.86
C ILE A 26 1.76 5.40 -7.49
N ILE A 27 2.25 4.48 -6.66
CA ILE A 27 2.63 4.72 -5.27
C ILE A 27 3.79 5.70 -5.15
N LEU A 28 4.78 5.58 -6.05
CA LEU A 28 5.97 6.42 -6.06
C LEU A 28 5.79 7.74 -6.83
N ASP A 29 4.62 7.97 -7.45
CA ASP A 29 4.31 9.26 -8.07
C ASP A 29 4.30 10.36 -7.00
N PRO A 30 4.91 11.54 -7.26
CA PRO A 30 4.93 12.66 -6.31
C PRO A 30 3.56 13.01 -5.74
N ARG A 31 2.49 12.93 -6.54
CA ARG A 31 1.11 13.23 -6.14
C ARG A 31 0.60 12.31 -5.02
N LEU A 32 1.17 11.10 -4.89
CA LEU A 32 0.76 10.11 -3.90
C LEU A 32 1.83 9.88 -2.83
N ILE A 33 3.11 9.76 -3.19
CA ILE A 33 4.18 9.47 -2.23
C ILE A 33 4.30 10.56 -1.16
N GLU A 34 4.04 11.82 -1.50
CA GLU A 34 4.10 12.95 -0.56
C GLU A 34 2.97 12.95 0.49
N THR A 35 1.97 12.07 0.33
CA THR A 35 0.89 11.90 1.31
C THR A 35 1.31 11.04 2.50
N PHE A 36 2.37 10.24 2.38
CA PHE A 36 2.92 9.43 3.46
C PHE A 36 3.64 10.30 4.48
N GLN A 37 3.33 10.10 5.75
CA GLN A 37 3.82 11.00 6.80
C GLN A 37 5.17 10.59 7.37
N SER A 38 5.52 9.31 7.31
CA SER A 38 6.82 8.77 7.68
C SER A 38 7.96 9.44 6.93
N ILE A 39 7.74 9.94 5.70
CA ILE A 39 8.72 10.75 4.96
C ILE A 39 9.04 12.03 5.72
N LYS A 40 8.01 12.83 6.00
CA LYS A 40 8.14 14.10 6.73
C LYS A 40 8.68 13.87 8.15
N LEU A 41 8.27 12.78 8.79
CA LEU A 41 8.75 12.42 10.12
C LEU A 41 10.22 11.97 10.07
N HIS A 42 10.63 11.22 9.05
CA HIS A 42 12.01 10.80 8.87
C HIS A 42 12.92 11.99 8.59
N GLU A 43 12.54 12.89 7.68
CA GLU A 43 13.26 14.15 7.43
C GLU A 43 13.40 14.97 8.72
N LYS A 44 12.31 15.07 9.51
CA LYS A 44 12.35 15.67 10.84
C LYS A 44 13.34 14.95 11.74
N LEU A 45 13.26 13.63 11.90
CA LEU A 45 14.14 12.83 12.75
C LEU A 45 15.62 12.90 12.30
N GLU A 46 15.90 12.98 11.01
CA GLU A 46 17.25 13.18 10.47
C GLU A 46 17.77 14.60 10.76
N SER A 47 16.91 15.62 10.61
CA SER A 47 17.24 17.00 11.01
C SER A 47 17.47 17.11 12.53
N PHE A 48 16.69 16.40 13.36
CA PHE A 48 16.87 16.32 14.80
C PHE A 48 18.05 15.43 15.23
N ARG A 49 18.52 14.49 14.41
CA ARG A 49 19.78 13.79 14.65
C ARG A 49 21.00 14.67 14.42
N SER A 50 20.82 15.82 13.76
CA SER A 50 21.87 16.82 13.55
C SER A 50 21.92 17.92 14.62
N GLU A 51 20.90 18.02 15.49
CA GLU A 51 20.81 18.98 16.60
C GLU A 51 20.51 18.23 17.92
N ASP A 52 21.39 18.34 18.92
CA ASP A 52 21.46 17.53 20.17
C ASP A 52 20.17 17.38 21.02
N PHE A 53 19.14 16.65 20.55
CA PHE A 53 18.00 16.25 21.39
C PHE A 53 17.43 14.86 21.02
N VAL A 54 18.21 13.81 21.31
CA VAL A 54 17.85 12.40 21.09
C VAL A 54 17.45 11.71 22.40
N THR A 55 16.50 12.27 23.15
CA THR A 55 16.18 11.73 24.49
C THR A 55 14.76 11.20 24.67
N GLU A 56 13.78 11.62 23.87
CA GLU A 56 12.37 11.20 24.09
C GLU A 56 11.77 10.31 22.98
N ALA A 57 12.11 10.50 21.70
CA ALA A 57 11.50 9.73 20.61
C ALA A 57 12.24 8.42 20.26
N VAL A 58 13.57 8.39 20.38
CA VAL A 58 14.40 7.21 20.03
C VAL A 58 14.17 6.03 20.98
N PRO A 59 14.08 6.22 22.31
CA PRO A 59 13.79 5.11 23.21
C PRO A 59 12.41 4.49 22.97
N LEU A 60 11.41 5.23 22.49
CA LEU A 60 10.07 4.68 22.20
C LEU A 60 10.06 3.81 20.94
N LEU A 61 10.86 4.17 19.92
CA LEU A 61 11.11 3.31 18.75
C LEU A 61 11.99 2.09 19.09
N GLU A 62 12.91 2.22 20.05
CA GLU A 62 13.77 1.12 20.50
C GLU A 62 13.09 0.20 21.55
N HIS A 63 12.17 0.71 22.37
CA HIS A 63 11.48 -0.08 23.41
C HIS A 63 10.34 -0.96 22.88
N SER A 64 9.95 -0.80 21.62
CA SER A 64 9.14 -1.81 20.91
C SER A 64 9.95 -3.08 20.58
N HIS A 65 11.28 -3.06 20.74
CA HIS A 65 12.12 -4.26 20.71
C HIS A 65 12.08 -5.04 22.04
N LYS A 66 10.97 -5.74 22.28
CA LYS A 66 10.97 -6.93 23.16
C LYS A 66 10.46 -8.17 22.43
N ALA A 67 11.24 -8.61 21.45
CA ALA A 67 11.34 -10.02 21.05
C ALA A 67 12.83 -10.32 20.79
N PRO A 68 13.29 -11.54 21.08
CA PRO A 68 14.55 -11.79 21.78
C PRO A 68 15.79 -11.42 20.97
N GLN A 69 16.77 -10.89 21.69
CA GLN A 69 18.17 -10.79 21.29
C GLN A 69 18.64 -12.13 20.71
N ALA A 70 18.62 -12.25 19.39
CA ALA A 70 19.44 -13.17 18.66
C ALA A 70 20.32 -12.32 17.75
N GLN A 71 21.58 -12.26 18.15
CA GLN A 71 22.73 -11.87 17.36
C GLN A 71 22.55 -12.26 15.89
N ASP A 72 22.35 -11.26 15.05
CA ASP A 72 23.05 -11.19 13.78
C ASP A 72 23.08 -9.73 13.32
N GLU A 73 24.29 -9.20 13.30
CA GLU A 73 24.70 -7.92 12.76
C GLU A 73 24.30 -7.83 11.29
N LYS A 74 23.07 -7.41 11.03
CA LYS A 74 22.73 -6.54 9.90
C LYS A 74 21.63 -5.62 10.39
N THR A 75 22.02 -4.55 11.08
CA THR A 75 21.37 -3.26 10.88
C THR A 75 21.16 -3.14 9.38
N ALA A 76 19.93 -3.37 8.93
CA ALA A 76 19.54 -3.05 7.57
C ALA A 76 19.77 -1.55 7.49
N GLU A 77 20.94 -1.22 6.96
CA GLU A 77 21.32 0.09 6.53
C GLU A 77 20.06 0.78 5.99
N PHE A 78 19.72 1.91 6.61
CA PHE A 78 18.70 2.85 6.16
C PHE A 78 19.13 3.50 4.82
N THR A 79 19.85 2.80 3.95
CA THR A 79 20.64 3.35 2.82
C THR A 79 19.82 3.65 1.58
N SER A 80 18.49 3.52 1.64
CA SER A 80 17.63 4.10 0.62
C SER A 80 16.33 4.52 1.27
N GLY A 81 16.28 5.76 1.75
CA GLY A 81 15.02 6.42 2.04
C GLY A 81 14.01 6.25 0.88
N PRO A 82 12.71 6.46 1.14
CA PRO A 82 11.64 6.20 0.19
C PRO A 82 11.82 6.90 -1.18
N HIS A 83 12.53 8.03 -1.22
CA HIS A 83 12.88 8.77 -2.45
C HIS A 83 13.93 8.10 -3.35
N HIS A 84 14.58 7.02 -2.89
CA HIS A 84 15.59 6.30 -3.66
C HIS A 84 15.05 5.02 -4.30
N GLN A 85 13.77 4.70 -4.11
CA GLN A 85 13.14 3.56 -4.76
C GLN A 85 12.77 3.87 -6.19
N THR A 86 13.12 2.96 -7.10
CA THR A 86 12.58 2.93 -8.46
C THR A 86 11.36 2.00 -8.50
N PRO A 87 10.43 2.15 -9.46
CA PRO A 87 9.31 1.22 -9.60
C PRO A 87 9.75 -0.26 -9.68
N ALA A 88 10.87 -0.52 -10.35
CA ALA A 88 11.43 -1.87 -10.48
C ALA A 88 12.00 -2.41 -9.15
N SER A 89 12.77 -1.60 -8.41
CA SER A 89 13.33 -2.03 -7.11
C SER A 89 12.23 -2.24 -6.07
N TRP A 90 11.21 -1.37 -6.07
CA TRP A 90 10.08 -1.47 -5.16
C TRP A 90 9.25 -2.75 -5.42
N ALA A 91 8.90 -3.01 -6.69
CA ALA A 91 8.19 -4.22 -7.07
C ALA A 91 8.96 -5.50 -6.69
N ALA A 92 10.28 -5.50 -6.92
CA ALA A 92 11.14 -6.63 -6.57
C ALA A 92 11.20 -6.90 -5.06
N GLY A 93 11.18 -5.85 -4.23
CA GLY A 93 11.10 -5.98 -2.78
C GLY A 93 9.79 -6.63 -2.31
N LEU A 94 8.68 -6.26 -2.94
CA LEU A 94 7.33 -6.77 -2.64
C LEU A 94 7.09 -8.21 -3.09
N HIS A 95 7.86 -8.75 -4.03
CA HIS A 95 7.81 -10.17 -4.41
C HIS A 95 7.96 -11.12 -3.23
N LYS A 96 8.77 -10.75 -2.22
CA LYS A 96 8.93 -11.57 -1.03
C LYS A 96 7.65 -11.61 -0.18
N GLY A 97 6.94 -10.49 -0.11
CA GLY A 97 5.64 -10.38 0.57
C GLY A 97 4.57 -11.29 -0.05
N LEU A 98 4.48 -11.35 -1.37
CA LEU A 98 3.50 -12.21 -2.07
C LEU A 98 3.71 -13.73 -1.85
N ARG A 99 4.89 -14.13 -1.32
CA ARG A 99 5.14 -15.52 -0.90
C ARG A 99 4.52 -15.84 0.46
N ASN A 100 4.23 -14.83 1.27
CA ASN A 100 3.48 -14.99 2.51
C ASN A 100 2.02 -15.35 2.18
N ARG A 101 1.62 -16.56 2.58
CA ARG A 101 0.28 -17.07 2.29
C ARG A 101 -0.83 -16.26 2.98
N PRO A 102 -0.80 -16.04 4.31
CA PRO A 102 -1.80 -15.21 4.98
C PRO A 102 -2.00 -13.82 4.35
N PHE A 103 -0.91 -13.16 3.94
CA PHE A 103 -0.97 -11.87 3.28
C PHE A 103 -1.61 -11.95 1.89
N ARG A 104 -1.20 -12.93 1.08
CA ARG A 104 -1.83 -13.16 -0.24
C ARG A 104 -3.32 -13.50 -0.12
N ASP A 105 -3.68 -14.33 0.85
CA ASP A 105 -5.07 -14.74 1.05
C ASP A 105 -5.92 -13.51 1.44
N ARG A 106 -5.37 -12.56 2.22
CA ARG A 106 -5.97 -11.24 2.48
C ARG A 106 -6.08 -10.38 1.22
N LEU A 107 -5.02 -10.26 0.42
CA LEU A 107 -5.06 -9.51 -0.86
C LEU A 107 -6.14 -10.04 -1.80
N ASN A 108 -6.24 -11.37 -1.93
CA ASN A 108 -7.27 -11.99 -2.75
C ASN A 108 -8.68 -11.70 -2.22
N ALA A 109 -8.88 -11.72 -0.90
CA ALA A 109 -10.14 -11.34 -0.28
C ALA A 109 -10.47 -9.85 -0.51
N THR A 110 -9.46 -8.96 -0.45
CA THR A 110 -9.62 -7.53 -0.76
C THR A 110 -10.08 -7.33 -2.20
N ILE A 111 -9.42 -8.01 -3.15
CA ILE A 111 -9.79 -7.97 -4.57
C ILE A 111 -11.21 -8.48 -4.78
N GLU A 112 -11.60 -9.56 -4.11
CA GLU A 112 -12.95 -10.11 -4.26
C GLU A 112 -14.02 -9.18 -3.68
N ALA A 113 -13.79 -8.60 -2.50
CA ALA A 113 -14.66 -7.56 -1.93
C ALA A 113 -14.75 -6.33 -2.86
N GLY A 114 -13.63 -5.92 -3.45
CA GLY A 114 -13.57 -4.85 -4.44
C GLY A 114 -14.37 -5.12 -5.70
N ARG A 115 -14.28 -6.33 -6.26
CA ARG A 115 -15.11 -6.74 -7.40
C ARG A 115 -16.60 -6.62 -7.09
N GLN A 116 -17.01 -7.02 -5.89
CA GLN A 116 -18.40 -6.90 -5.48
C GLN A 116 -18.82 -5.45 -5.32
N ALA A 117 -17.97 -4.60 -4.74
CA ALA A 117 -18.21 -3.17 -4.59
C ALA A 117 -18.33 -2.48 -5.96
N LEU A 118 -17.34 -2.63 -6.85
CA LEU A 118 -17.37 -2.04 -8.20
C LEU A 118 -18.55 -2.53 -9.05
N ARG A 119 -19.10 -3.73 -8.80
CA ARG A 119 -20.32 -4.19 -9.51
C ARG A 119 -21.58 -3.50 -9.03
N ARG A 120 -21.68 -3.22 -7.72
CA ARG A 120 -22.84 -2.55 -7.11
C ARG A 120 -22.82 -1.04 -7.36
N GLU A 121 -21.62 -0.49 -7.41
CA GLU A 121 -21.39 0.95 -7.48
C GLU A 121 -20.91 1.32 -8.88
N SER A 122 -21.64 2.22 -9.53
CA SER A 122 -21.38 2.64 -10.92
C SER A 122 -21.11 4.12 -11.07
N ASP A 123 -21.32 4.91 -10.01
CA ASP A 123 -21.36 6.36 -10.13
C ASP A 123 -20.05 7.00 -9.69
N PHE A 124 -19.39 7.68 -10.62
CA PHE A 124 -18.17 8.43 -10.38
C PHE A 124 -18.44 9.66 -9.50
N GLU A 125 -19.60 10.32 -9.65
CA GLU A 125 -19.93 11.55 -8.92
C GLU A 125 -20.00 11.29 -7.41
N HIS A 126 -20.60 10.15 -7.02
CA HIS A 126 -20.71 9.73 -5.63
C HIS A 126 -19.37 9.68 -4.87
N HIS A 127 -18.27 9.47 -5.58
CA HIS A 127 -16.93 9.38 -5.00
C HIS A 127 -16.12 10.67 -5.10
N THR A 128 -16.55 11.62 -5.95
CA THR A 128 -15.70 12.71 -6.40
C THR A 128 -16.25 14.12 -6.19
N ASP A 129 -17.43 14.26 -5.58
CA ASP A 129 -18.01 15.55 -5.18
C ASP A 129 -17.07 16.45 -4.35
N ARG A 130 -16.12 15.84 -3.65
CA ARG A 130 -15.12 16.56 -2.83
C ARG A 130 -13.92 17.11 -3.61
N PHE A 131 -13.74 16.71 -4.88
CA PHE A 131 -12.63 17.19 -5.70
C PHE A 131 -13.08 18.44 -6.48
N ASP A 132 -12.36 19.53 -6.26
CA ASP A 132 -12.51 20.77 -7.02
C ASP A 132 -11.81 20.62 -8.38
N LEU A 133 -12.55 20.06 -9.34
CA LEU A 133 -12.09 19.84 -10.71
C LEU A 133 -12.85 20.74 -11.67
N ASP A 134 -12.13 21.37 -12.61
CA ASP A 134 -12.74 21.98 -13.77
C ASP A 134 -13.46 20.94 -14.66
N ASP A 135 -14.38 21.40 -15.50
CA ASP A 135 -15.23 20.53 -16.34
C ASP A 135 -14.42 19.61 -17.27
N SER A 136 -13.27 20.08 -17.78
CA SER A 136 -12.41 19.30 -18.68
C SER A 136 -11.73 18.16 -17.92
N THR A 137 -11.13 18.47 -16.77
CA THR A 137 -10.47 17.49 -15.90
C THR A 137 -11.47 16.48 -15.37
N ARG A 138 -12.68 16.93 -14.99
CA ARG A 138 -13.77 16.06 -14.55
C ARG A 138 -14.17 15.06 -15.64
N ALA A 139 -14.41 15.51 -16.85
CA ALA A 139 -14.76 14.64 -17.97
C ALA A 139 -13.66 13.60 -18.29
N GLN A 140 -12.38 14.01 -18.20
CA GLN A 140 -11.25 13.08 -18.39
C GLN A 140 -11.19 12.03 -17.28
N ALA A 141 -11.36 12.43 -16.01
CA ALA A 141 -11.35 11.53 -14.87
C ALA A 141 -12.53 10.54 -14.91
N GLU A 142 -13.73 11.01 -15.25
CA GLU A 142 -14.91 10.16 -15.39
C GLU A 142 -14.73 9.12 -16.51
N HIS A 143 -14.16 9.54 -17.65
CA HIS A 143 -13.83 8.63 -18.75
C HIS A 143 -12.79 7.58 -18.32
N ALA A 144 -11.70 8.00 -17.67
CA ALA A 144 -10.65 7.11 -17.19
C ALA A 144 -11.18 6.10 -16.16
N TYR A 145 -12.00 6.56 -15.21
CA TYR A 145 -12.69 5.72 -14.23
C TYR A 145 -13.56 4.68 -14.91
N SER A 146 -14.47 5.12 -15.79
CA SER A 146 -15.45 4.24 -16.45
C SER A 146 -14.77 3.17 -17.30
N ALA A 147 -13.84 3.57 -18.18
CA ALA A 147 -13.10 2.65 -19.04
C ALA A 147 -12.28 1.62 -18.23
N THR A 148 -11.64 2.07 -17.14
CA THR A 148 -10.84 1.16 -16.30
C THR A 148 -11.71 0.22 -15.48
N ARG A 149 -12.83 0.71 -14.93
CA ARG A 149 -13.82 -0.12 -14.24
C ARG A 149 -14.35 -1.20 -15.16
N GLU A 150 -14.77 -0.85 -16.38
CA GLU A 150 -15.26 -1.81 -17.37
C GLU A 150 -14.22 -2.89 -17.66
N ARG A 151 -12.95 -2.50 -17.91
CA ARG A 151 -11.86 -3.44 -18.15
C ARG A 151 -11.61 -4.36 -16.96
N LEU A 152 -11.54 -3.82 -15.74
CA LEU A 152 -11.35 -4.61 -14.52
C LEU A 152 -12.48 -5.62 -14.32
N LEU A 153 -13.73 -5.24 -14.61
CA LEU A 153 -14.89 -6.13 -14.48
C LEU A 153 -14.95 -7.19 -15.59
N ALA A 154 -14.49 -6.86 -16.81
CA ALA A 154 -14.43 -7.78 -17.94
C ALA A 154 -13.31 -8.82 -17.81
N GLU A 155 -12.18 -8.45 -17.20
CA GLU A 155 -11.01 -9.31 -17.02
C GLU A 155 -10.65 -9.52 -15.54
N PRO A 156 -11.34 -10.42 -14.81
CA PRO A 156 -11.11 -10.62 -13.39
C PRO A 156 -9.66 -11.04 -13.04
N ALA A 157 -8.96 -11.71 -13.96
CA ALA A 157 -7.59 -12.17 -13.74
C ALA A 157 -6.51 -11.09 -14.04
N ALA A 158 -6.89 -9.89 -14.48
CA ALA A 158 -5.93 -8.89 -14.94
C ALA A 158 -5.06 -8.33 -13.79
N PRO A 159 -3.79 -7.95 -14.08
CA PRO A 159 -2.88 -7.29 -13.13
C PRO A 159 -3.49 -6.07 -12.42
N GLY A 160 -4.40 -5.36 -13.09
CA GLY A 160 -5.03 -4.14 -12.59
C GLY A 160 -5.76 -4.30 -11.25
N TRP A 161 -6.31 -5.49 -10.94
CA TRP A 161 -6.94 -5.74 -9.64
C TRP A 161 -5.94 -5.70 -8.48
N LEU A 162 -4.79 -6.35 -8.66
CA LEU A 162 -3.74 -6.34 -7.66
C LEU A 162 -3.10 -4.95 -7.57
N THR A 163 -2.92 -4.25 -8.69
CA THR A 163 -2.46 -2.85 -8.71
C THR A 163 -3.38 -1.95 -7.88
N LEU A 164 -4.70 -2.00 -8.13
CA LEU A 164 -5.66 -1.21 -7.38
C LEU A 164 -5.68 -1.60 -5.89
N ALA A 165 -5.60 -2.89 -5.57
CA ALA A 165 -5.52 -3.36 -4.18
C ALA A 165 -4.33 -2.78 -3.43
N MET A 166 -3.15 -2.85 -4.04
CA MET A 166 -1.94 -2.32 -3.45
C MET A 166 -2.03 -0.81 -3.27
N ALA A 167 -2.57 -0.07 -4.25
CA ALA A 167 -2.79 1.37 -4.13
C ALA A 167 -3.77 1.72 -3.00
N CYS A 168 -4.91 1.01 -2.88
CA CYS A 168 -5.87 1.24 -1.81
C CYS A 168 -5.33 0.87 -0.41
N ILE A 169 -4.51 -0.18 -0.31
CA ILE A 169 -3.77 -0.49 0.93
C ILE A 169 -2.82 0.64 1.25
N ALA A 170 -2.06 1.14 0.28
CA ALA A 170 -1.15 2.28 0.42
C ALA A 170 -1.88 3.50 0.99
N ARG A 171 -3.05 3.85 0.42
CA ARG A 171 -3.90 4.94 0.91
C ARG A 171 -4.41 4.70 2.32
N THR A 172 -4.85 3.49 2.62
CA THR A 172 -5.32 3.12 3.97
C THR A 172 -4.22 3.29 5.00
N ILE A 173 -2.99 2.86 4.68
CA ILE A 173 -1.83 3.06 5.55
C ILE A 173 -1.59 4.57 5.73
N ALA A 174 -1.47 5.33 4.63
CA ALA A 174 -1.13 6.75 4.67
C ALA A 174 -2.16 7.60 5.44
N THR A 175 -3.46 7.37 5.21
CA THR A 175 -4.53 8.12 5.90
C THR A 175 -4.54 7.83 7.40
N ASN A 176 -4.47 6.56 7.80
CA ASN A 176 -4.43 6.20 9.22
C ASN A 176 -3.16 6.74 9.90
N ALA A 177 -2.01 6.69 9.23
CA ALA A 177 -0.77 7.25 9.77
C ALA A 177 -0.86 8.78 9.95
N HIS A 178 -1.48 9.48 8.99
CA HIS A 178 -1.74 10.92 9.10
C HIS A 178 -2.61 11.28 10.29
N GLU A 179 -3.75 10.62 10.46
CA GLU A 179 -4.63 10.86 11.60
C GLU A 179 -3.93 10.60 12.94
N ARG A 180 -3.10 9.55 13.01
CA ARG A 180 -2.36 9.18 14.22
C ARG A 180 -1.25 10.15 14.57
N PHE A 181 -0.45 10.55 13.58
CA PHE A 181 0.65 11.50 13.83
C PHE A 181 0.16 12.91 14.10
N ALA A 182 -0.98 13.31 13.52
CA ALA A 182 -1.64 14.57 13.85
C ALA A 182 -2.15 14.62 15.30
N GLY A 183 -2.44 13.46 15.90
CA GLY A 183 -2.87 13.33 17.30
C GLY A 183 -1.75 13.47 18.34
N GLU A 184 -0.48 13.60 17.94
CA GLU A 184 0.72 13.75 18.78
C GLU A 184 0.93 12.66 19.87
N SER A 185 0.11 11.62 19.90
CA SER A 185 0.23 10.48 20.83
C SER A 185 0.97 9.30 20.17
N TRP A 186 2.17 9.02 20.66
CA TRP A 186 2.96 7.84 20.28
C TRP A 186 2.54 6.61 21.09
N ASP A 187 1.37 6.07 20.76
CA ASP A 187 0.90 4.79 21.28
C ASP A 187 1.36 3.60 20.40
N GLU A 188 0.97 2.39 20.81
CA GLU A 188 1.30 1.14 20.12
C GLU A 188 0.80 1.13 18.66
N LEU A 189 -0.39 1.68 18.42
CA LEU A 189 -0.99 1.76 17.09
C LEU A 189 -0.25 2.78 16.23
N THR A 190 0.10 3.95 16.76
CA THR A 190 0.92 4.95 16.06
C THR A 190 2.28 4.38 15.65
N SER A 191 2.91 3.61 16.54
CA SER A 191 4.18 2.91 16.25
C SER A 191 3.99 1.87 15.15
N PHE A 192 2.91 1.10 15.20
CA PHE A 192 2.58 0.12 14.18
C PHE A 192 2.39 0.78 12.80
N MET A 193 1.68 1.90 12.74
CA MET A 193 1.45 2.65 11.51
C MET A 193 2.75 3.21 10.91
N TYR A 194 3.66 3.69 11.76
CA TYR A 194 4.99 4.14 11.31
C TYR A 194 5.79 2.99 10.67
N GLU A 195 5.81 1.82 11.32
CA GLU A 195 6.51 0.66 10.79
C GLU A 195 5.88 0.13 9.50
N LEU A 196 4.55 0.14 9.40
CA LEU A 196 3.84 -0.21 8.18
C LEU A 196 4.19 0.72 7.02
N GLU A 197 4.15 2.04 7.23
CA GLU A 197 4.56 3.00 6.18
C GLU A 197 6.02 2.82 5.78
N ARG A 198 6.92 2.70 6.76
CA ARG A 198 8.36 2.50 6.52
C ARG A 198 8.61 1.24 5.68
N ASP A 199 8.04 0.11 6.08
CA ASP A 199 8.25 -1.17 5.40
C ASP A 199 7.57 -1.19 4.03
N PHE A 200 6.44 -0.47 3.88
CA PHE A 200 5.77 -0.31 2.60
C PHE A 200 6.61 0.52 1.62
N LEU A 201 7.07 1.70 2.03
CA LEU A 201 7.83 2.58 1.15
C LEU A 201 9.24 2.06 0.89
N GLY A 202 9.89 1.44 1.89
CA GLY A 202 11.19 0.79 1.76
C GLY A 202 11.15 -0.55 1.02
N ALA A 203 9.99 -0.95 0.50
CA ALA A 203 9.78 -2.21 -0.21
C ALA A 203 10.20 -3.46 0.57
N ALA A 204 10.10 -3.43 1.90
CA ALA A 204 10.42 -4.55 2.78
C ALA A 204 9.30 -5.59 2.79
N GLY A 205 9.00 -6.18 1.63
CA GLY A 205 7.77 -6.94 1.40
C GLY A 205 7.49 -8.08 2.36
N GLU A 206 8.52 -8.77 2.87
CA GLU A 206 8.34 -9.83 3.87
C GLU A 206 7.91 -9.28 5.23
N ALA A 207 8.56 -8.20 5.70
CA ALA A 207 8.21 -7.53 6.95
C ALA A 207 6.83 -6.89 6.84
N LEU A 208 6.57 -6.17 5.75
CA LEU A 208 5.26 -5.58 5.44
C LEU A 208 4.15 -6.63 5.47
N ALA A 209 4.34 -7.78 4.81
CA ALA A 209 3.33 -8.83 4.75
C ALA A 209 3.00 -9.40 6.13
N ASN A 210 4.00 -9.59 6.99
CA ASN A 210 3.78 -10.05 8.36
C ASN A 210 3.04 -8.99 9.19
N LYS A 211 3.49 -7.73 9.10
CA LYS A 211 2.88 -6.62 9.83
C LYS A 211 1.45 -6.35 9.40
N LEU A 212 1.13 -6.39 8.10
CA LEU A 212 -0.26 -6.20 7.64
C LEU A 212 -1.19 -7.30 8.12
N VAL A 213 -0.72 -8.54 8.20
CA VAL A 213 -1.49 -9.67 8.74
C VAL A 213 -1.73 -9.50 10.23
N GLU A 214 -0.71 -9.11 10.98
CA GLU A 214 -0.80 -8.84 12.41
C GLU A 214 -1.70 -7.64 12.71
N PHE A 215 -1.54 -6.55 11.98
CA PHE A 215 -2.35 -5.34 12.07
C PHE A 215 -3.83 -5.63 11.87
N ASP A 216 -4.17 -6.35 10.80
CA ASP A 216 -5.53 -6.74 10.50
C ASP A 216 -6.14 -7.56 11.65
N HIS A 217 -5.38 -8.52 12.18
CA HIS A 217 -5.83 -9.35 13.27
C HIS A 217 -6.07 -8.56 14.57
N ILE A 218 -5.12 -7.70 14.94
CA ILE A 218 -5.16 -6.97 16.22
C ILE A 218 -6.17 -5.82 16.19
N PHE A 219 -6.19 -5.03 15.11
CA PHE A 219 -6.91 -3.76 15.08
C PHE A 219 -8.19 -3.80 14.24
N TYR A 220 -8.33 -4.75 13.32
CA TYR A 220 -9.50 -4.86 12.44
C TYR A 220 -10.23 -6.20 12.54
N GLU A 221 -9.82 -7.10 13.45
CA GLU A 221 -10.47 -8.40 13.65
C GLU A 221 -10.64 -9.18 12.32
N ASP A 222 -9.60 -9.18 11.49
CA ASP A 222 -9.57 -9.84 10.17
C ASP A 222 -10.55 -9.25 9.13
N ARG A 223 -10.98 -7.99 9.32
CA ARG A 223 -11.89 -7.27 8.41
C ARG A 223 -11.21 -6.29 7.46
N LEU A 224 -9.89 -6.14 7.51
CA LEU A 224 -9.15 -5.25 6.59
C LEU A 224 -9.48 -5.53 5.11
N PRO A 225 -9.63 -6.79 4.64
CA PRO A 225 -10.01 -7.05 3.25
C PRO A 225 -11.36 -6.44 2.85
N GLU A 226 -12.36 -6.51 3.73
CA GLU A 226 -13.67 -5.92 3.49
C GLU A 226 -13.61 -4.38 3.52
N ILE A 227 -12.90 -3.81 4.50
CA ILE A 227 -12.73 -2.36 4.66
C ILE A 227 -12.04 -1.75 3.43
N VAL A 228 -10.92 -2.35 3.00
CA VAL A 228 -10.17 -1.85 1.84
C VAL A 228 -10.91 -2.16 0.55
N GLY A 229 -11.44 -3.38 0.40
CA GLY A 229 -12.13 -3.80 -0.81
C GLY A 229 -13.38 -2.97 -1.10
N SER A 230 -14.20 -2.70 -0.08
CA SER A 230 -15.40 -1.85 -0.24
C SER A 230 -15.09 -0.41 -0.65
N ARG A 231 -13.87 0.08 -0.38
CA ARG A 231 -13.41 1.43 -0.77
C ARG A 231 -12.69 1.47 -2.12
N MET A 232 -12.50 0.35 -2.80
CA MET A 232 -11.85 0.33 -4.12
C MET A 232 -12.54 1.18 -5.19
N PRO A 233 -13.89 1.29 -5.27
CA PRO A 233 -14.55 2.20 -6.21
C PRO A 233 -14.08 3.65 -6.02
N PHE A 234 -14.08 4.10 -4.77
CA PHE A 234 -13.57 5.41 -4.40
C PHE A 234 -12.07 5.56 -4.68
N GLY A 235 -11.25 4.56 -4.35
CA GLY A 235 -9.81 4.59 -4.63
C GLY A 235 -9.51 4.70 -6.13
N LEU A 236 -10.27 4.00 -6.97
CA LEU A 236 -10.18 4.13 -8.43
C LEU A 236 -10.58 5.53 -8.90
N ALA A 237 -11.63 6.11 -8.33
CA ALA A 237 -12.07 7.46 -8.66
C ALA A 237 -11.06 8.53 -8.21
N GLU A 238 -10.51 8.41 -7.00
CA GLU A 238 -9.44 9.28 -6.50
C GLU A 238 -8.21 9.21 -7.42
N LEU A 239 -7.79 8.02 -7.84
CA LEU A 239 -6.69 7.86 -8.79
C LEU A 239 -7.02 8.46 -10.16
N ALA A 240 -8.26 8.38 -10.63
CA ALA A 240 -8.66 8.97 -11.90
C ALA A 240 -8.61 10.51 -11.85
N CYS A 241 -9.07 11.11 -10.75
CA CYS A 241 -9.01 12.57 -10.56
C CYS A 241 -7.57 13.09 -10.51
N ASN A 242 -6.68 12.38 -9.83
CA ASN A 242 -5.32 12.86 -9.58
C ASN A 242 -4.31 12.39 -10.63
N MET A 243 -4.55 11.24 -11.28
CA MET A 243 -3.56 10.48 -12.02
C MET A 243 -4.14 9.73 -13.25
N ALA A 244 -5.11 10.33 -13.95
CA ALA A 244 -5.69 9.77 -15.19
C ALA A 244 -4.64 9.43 -16.27
N ASP A 245 -3.45 10.04 -16.22
CA ASP A 245 -2.33 9.82 -17.12
C ASP A 245 -1.47 8.58 -16.79
N SER A 246 -1.73 7.94 -15.64
CA SER A 246 -1.00 6.76 -15.19
C SER A 246 -1.27 5.51 -16.04
N SER A 247 -0.37 4.54 -15.99
CA SER A 247 -0.44 3.29 -16.73
C SER A 247 -1.66 2.43 -16.38
N LEU A 248 -2.22 2.58 -15.17
CA LEU A 248 -3.45 1.91 -14.77
C LEU A 248 -4.65 2.33 -15.61
N PHE A 249 -4.70 3.56 -16.13
CA PHE A 249 -5.84 4.03 -16.95
C PHE A 249 -5.64 3.86 -18.45
N LYS A 250 -4.42 3.50 -18.87
CA LYS A 250 -4.12 3.27 -20.28
C LYS A 250 -4.68 1.92 -20.72
N PRO A 251 -5.22 1.81 -21.95
CA PRO A 251 -5.53 0.53 -22.55
C PRO A 251 -4.27 -0.33 -22.54
N SER A 252 -4.42 -1.61 -22.22
CA SER A 252 -3.32 -2.56 -22.35
C SER A 252 -2.89 -2.52 -23.83
N SER A 253 -1.70 -2.00 -24.13
CA SER A 253 -1.14 -2.12 -25.48
C SER A 253 -1.09 -3.61 -25.79
N GLN A 254 -1.96 -4.09 -26.68
CA GLN A 254 -1.92 -5.49 -27.10
C GLN A 254 -0.52 -5.77 -27.66
N PRO A 255 0.16 -6.85 -27.23
CA PRO A 255 1.34 -7.31 -27.93
C PRO A 255 1.01 -7.77 -29.36
#